data_AF-A0AAW0LJ93-F1
#
_entry.id   AF-A0AAW0LJ93-F1
#
_cell.length_a   1.000
_cell.length_b   1.000
_cell.length_c   1.000
_cell.angle_alpha   90.00
_cell.angle_beta   90.00
_cell.angle_gamma   90.00
#
_symmetry.space_group_name_H-M   'P 1'
#
loop_
_entity.id
_entity.type
_entity.pdbx_description
1 polymer ?
#
loop_
_entity_poly.entity_id
_entity_poly.type
_entity_poly.pdbx_seq_one_letter_code
_entity_poly.pdbx_strand_id
1 'polypeptide(L)'
;MISWPFFGDQQTNCRYCCVEWGIAMEADNNVQRDEVEKLVRELIDGEKGKELKKNVMEWKTKANDSTKPGGSSYQNLDKLIALVLLARNV
;
A
#
# COMPACT_ATOMS: atom_id res chain seq x y z
N MET A 1 5.85 -2.04 -6.21
CA MET A 1 4.88 -1.55 -7.21
C MET A 1 5.57 -0.53 -8.11
N ILE A 2 5.14 -0.41 -9.37
CA ILE A 2 5.51 0.74 -10.23
C ILE A 2 4.24 1.58 -10.36
N SER A 3 4.26 2.80 -9.87
CA SER A 3 3.13 3.72 -9.86
C SER A 3 3.15 4.58 -11.12
N TRP A 4 2.00 4.71 -11.77
CA TRP A 4 1.79 5.67 -12.86
C TRP A 4 0.39 6.29 -12.67
N PRO A 5 0.28 7.41 -11.92
CA PRO A 5 -1.01 7.96 -11.52
C PRO A 5 -1.68 8.72 -12.67
N PHE A 6 -3.00 8.55 -12.81
CA PHE A 6 -3.81 9.24 -13.81
C PHE A 6 -4.82 10.21 -13.19
N PHE A 7 -5.76 9.72 -12.37
CA PHE A 7 -6.84 10.56 -11.82
C PHE A 7 -7.32 10.11 -10.45
N GLY A 8 -8.12 10.97 -9.81
CA GLY A 8 -8.76 10.68 -8.53
C GLY A 8 -7.74 10.69 -7.39
N ASP A 9 -7.72 9.61 -6.62
CA ASP A 9 -6.81 9.44 -5.48
C ASP A 9 -5.45 8.86 -5.90
N GLN A 10 -5.24 8.54 -7.18
CA GLN A 10 -4.03 7.88 -7.65
C GLN A 10 -2.77 8.71 -7.39
N GLN A 11 -2.83 10.04 -7.53
CA GLN A 11 -1.71 10.94 -7.21
C GLN A 11 -1.33 10.84 -5.73
N THR A 12 -2.32 10.85 -4.84
CA THR A 12 -2.10 10.72 -3.39
C THR A 12 -1.55 9.33 -3.06
N ASN A 13 -2.12 8.27 -3.61
CA ASN A 13 -1.64 6.90 -3.41
C ASN A 13 -0.21 6.72 -3.91
N CYS A 14 0.14 7.29 -5.08
CA CYS A 14 1.50 7.29 -5.61
C CYS A 14 2.47 7.95 -4.61
N ARG A 15 2.13 9.15 -4.11
CA ARG A 15 2.94 9.86 -3.11
C ARG A 15 3.17 9.02 -1.86
N TYR A 16 2.11 8.43 -1.30
CA TYR A 16 2.23 7.58 -0.11
C TYR A 16 3.09 6.34 -0.40
N CYS A 17 2.83 5.62 -1.50
CA CYS A 17 3.56 4.40 -1.82
C CYS A 17 5.04 4.67 -2.15
N CYS A 18 5.37 5.76 -2.82
CA CYS A 18 6.73 6.06 -3.26
C CYS A 18 7.55 6.81 -2.20
N VAL A 19 6.96 7.74 -1.45
CA VAL A 19 7.69 8.63 -0.53
C VAL A 19 7.47 8.24 0.93
N GLU A 20 6.23 8.06 1.36
CA GLU A 20 5.93 7.85 2.78
C GLU A 20 6.18 6.41 3.25
N TRP A 21 5.79 5.44 2.42
CA TRP A 21 5.89 4.02 2.75
C TRP A 21 7.12 3.35 2.13
N GLY A 22 7.69 3.93 1.08
CA GLY A 22 8.86 3.39 0.39
C GLY A 22 8.62 1.97 -0.13
N ILE A 23 7.48 1.73 -0.78
CA ILE A 23 7.08 0.41 -1.33
C ILE A 23 6.90 0.41 -2.86
N ALA A 24 7.11 1.56 -3.50
CA ALA A 24 6.92 1.73 -4.93
C ALA A 24 7.94 2.67 -5.58
N MET A 25 8.08 2.56 -6.89
CA MET A 25 8.76 3.55 -7.74
C MET A 25 7.73 4.20 -8.66
N GLU A 26 7.87 5.49 -8.92
CA GLU A 26 7.02 6.20 -9.87
C GLU A 26 7.64 6.16 -11.27
N ALA A 27 6.82 5.89 -12.28
CA ALA A 27 7.19 6.02 -13.68
C ALA A 27 6.95 7.46 -14.18
N ASP A 28 7.72 7.91 -15.18
CA ASP A 28 7.50 9.22 -15.78
C ASP A 28 6.08 9.37 -16.37
N ASN A 29 5.59 10.61 -16.41
CA ASN A 29 4.28 10.93 -16.99
C ASN A 29 4.23 10.58 -18.49
N ASN A 30 5.33 10.74 -19.21
CA ASN A 30 5.45 10.38 -20.62
C ASN A 30 6.10 8.99 -20.78
N VAL A 31 5.35 7.94 -20.40
CA VAL A 31 5.84 6.56 -20.33
C VAL A 31 6.44 6.10 -21.66
N GLN A 32 7.72 5.70 -21.61
CA GLN A 32 8.43 5.05 -22.72
C GLN A 32 8.76 3.59 -22.38
N ARG A 33 8.75 2.72 -23.38
CA ARG A 33 9.02 1.28 -23.21
C ARG A 33 10.35 1.00 -22.50
N ASP A 34 11.42 1.69 -22.90
CA ASP A 34 12.76 1.46 -22.37
C ASP A 34 12.88 1.88 -20.90
N GLU A 35 12.13 2.90 -20.49
CA GLU A 35 12.07 3.33 -19.09
C GLU A 35 11.30 2.31 -18.23
N VAL A 36 10.16 1.83 -18.73
CA VAL A 36 9.40 0.78 -18.06
C VAL A 36 10.23 -0.48 -17.88
N GLU A 37 10.98 -0.90 -18.91
CA GLU A 37 11.89 -2.04 -18.79
C GLU A 37 12.91 -1.85 -17.65
N LYS A 38 13.56 -0.68 -17.58
CA LYS A 38 14.53 -0.37 -16.52
C LYS A 38 13.89 -0.41 -15.14
N LEU A 39 12.71 0.19 -14.97
CA LEU A 39 11.98 0.18 -13.70
C LEU A 39 11.59 -1.25 -13.28
N VAL A 40 11.16 -2.08 -14.23
CA VAL A 40 10.81 -3.49 -13.97
C VAL A 40 12.04 -4.28 -13.56
N ARG A 41 13.17 -4.14 -14.26
CA ARG A 41 14.43 -4.82 -13.90
C ARG A 41 14.91 -4.38 -12.51
N GLU A 42 14.89 -3.08 -12.22
CA GLU A 42 15.28 -2.56 -10.90
C GLU A 42 14.35 -3.04 -9.79
N LEU A 43 13.05 -3.18 -10.07
CA LEU A 43 12.07 -3.68 -9.09
C LEU A 43 12.27 -5.17 -8.77
N ILE A 44 12.62 -5.97 -9.77
CA ILE A 44 12.70 -7.43 -9.63
C ILE A 44 14.08 -7.85 -9.10
N ASP A 45 15.15 -7.36 -9.72
CA ASP A 45 16.53 -7.84 -9.48
C ASP A 45 17.42 -6.78 -8.81
N GLY A 46 17.05 -5.51 -8.91
CA GLY A 46 17.83 -4.38 -8.40
C GLY A 46 17.84 -4.25 -6.87
N GLU A 47 18.82 -3.51 -6.37
CA GLU A 47 18.96 -3.25 -4.93
C GLU A 47 17.79 -2.42 -4.39
N LYS A 48 17.29 -1.46 -5.18
CA LYS A 48 16.11 -0.70 -4.79
C LYS A 48 14.90 -1.62 -4.68
N GLY A 49 14.71 -2.56 -5.61
CA GLY A 49 13.64 -3.56 -5.54
C GLY A 49 13.68 -4.39 -4.25
N LYS A 50 14.87 -4.81 -3.81
CA LYS A 50 15.07 -5.54 -2.55
C LYS A 50 14.70 -4.69 -1.33
N GLU A 51 15.07 -3.41 -1.32
CA GLU A 51 14.71 -2.47 -0.26
C GLU A 51 13.19 -2.28 -0.18
N LEU A 52 12.54 -1.99 -1.31
CA LEU A 52 11.08 -1.85 -1.38
C LEU A 52 10.38 -3.12 -0.87
N LYS A 53 10.89 -4.30 -1.23
CA LYS A 53 10.35 -5.58 -0.77
C LYS A 53 10.47 -5.75 0.74
N LYS A 54 11.57 -5.32 1.36
CA LYS A 54 11.72 -5.32 2.82
C LYS A 54 10.63 -4.46 3.47
N ASN A 55 10.45 -3.23 2.98
CA ASN A 55 9.42 -2.31 3.49
C ASN A 55 8.01 -2.90 3.33
N VAL A 56 7.71 -3.51 2.17
CA VAL A 56 6.44 -4.21 1.92
C VAL A 56 6.19 -5.31 2.97
N MET A 57 7.21 -6.09 3.32
CA MET A 57 7.06 -7.16 4.31
C MET A 57 6.82 -6.63 5.72
N GLU A 58 7.43 -5.50 6.09
CA GLU A 58 7.15 -4.81 7.36
C GLU A 58 5.70 -4.29 7.40
N TRP A 59 5.25 -3.63 6.33
CA TRP A 59 3.86 -3.16 6.21
C TRP A 59 2.85 -4.30 6.22
N LYS A 60 3.14 -5.41 5.54
CA LYS A 60 2.32 -6.62 5.56
C LYS A 60 2.16 -7.16 6.98
N THR A 61 3.26 -7.22 7.74
CA THR A 61 3.23 -7.68 9.14
C THR A 61 2.34 -6.79 9.98
N LYS A 62 2.52 -5.46 9.91
CA LYS A 62 1.69 -4.48 10.63
C LYS A 62 0.20 -4.59 10.27
N ALA A 63 -0.12 -4.79 8.98
CA ALA A 63 -1.49 -4.96 8.51
C ALA A 63 -2.13 -6.26 9.03
N ASN A 64 -1.37 -7.36 9.05
CA ASN A 64 -1.85 -8.62 9.63
C ASN A 64 -2.07 -8.50 11.14
N ASP A 65 -1.16 -7.85 11.85
CA ASP A 65 -1.27 -7.65 13.30
C ASP A 65 -2.45 -6.75 13.67
N SER A 66 -2.80 -5.78 12.84
CA SER A 66 -3.96 -4.91 13.08
C SER A 66 -5.30 -5.58 12.77
N THR A 67 -5.33 -6.60 11.91
CA THR A 67 -6.57 -7.24 11.41
C THR A 67 -6.85 -8.62 12.00
N LYS A 68 -5.87 -9.27 12.63
CA LYS A 68 -6.09 -10.53 13.37
C LYS A 68 -6.93 -10.31 14.64
N PRO A 69 -7.50 -11.39 15.25
CA PRO A 69 -8.22 -11.27 16.52
C PRO A 69 -7.40 -10.55 17.59
N GLY A 70 -8.01 -9.56 18.25
CA GLY A 70 -7.34 -8.68 19.21
C GLY A 70 -6.58 -7.50 18.60
N GLY A 71 -6.46 -7.43 17.27
CA GLY A 71 -5.87 -6.31 16.55
C GLY A 71 -6.76 -5.07 16.53
N SER A 72 -6.15 -3.89 16.31
CA SER A 72 -6.85 -2.61 16.39
C SER A 72 -7.97 -2.43 15.36
N SER A 73 -7.72 -2.82 14.11
CA SER A 73 -8.73 -2.73 13.04
C SER A 73 -9.84 -3.76 13.23
N TYR A 74 -9.50 -4.96 13.72
CA TYR A 74 -10.47 -5.97 14.13
C TYR A 74 -11.43 -5.41 15.20
N GLN A 75 -10.89 -4.85 16.28
CA GLN A 75 -11.67 -4.25 17.37
C GLN A 75 -12.50 -3.04 16.92
N ASN A 76 -12.01 -2.26 15.96
CA ASN A 76 -12.78 -1.14 15.40
C ASN A 76 -14.00 -1.64 14.63
N LEU A 77 -13.90 -2.76 13.92
CA LEU A 77 -15.05 -3.38 13.26
C LEU A 77 -16.07 -3.90 14.27
N ASP A 78 -15.62 -4.58 15.33
CA ASP A 78 -16.51 -5.03 16.41
C ASP A 78 -17.28 -3.86 17.02
N LYS A 79 -16.59 -2.74 17.29
CA LYS A 79 -17.22 -1.51 17.80
C LYS A 79 -18.24 -0.94 16.81
N LEU A 80 -17.92 -0.90 15.52
CA LEU A 80 -18.85 -0.43 14.50
C LEU A 80 -20.14 -1.26 14.50
N ILE A 81 -20.00 -2.59 14.55
CA ILE A 81 -21.14 -3.51 14.60
C ILE A 81 -21.97 -3.27 15.85
N ALA A 82 -21.33 -3.23 17.02
CA ALA A 82 -22.02 -3.07 18.30
C ALA A 82 -22.73 -1.71 18.42
N LEU A 83 -22.04 -0.62 18.08
CA LEU A 83 -22.50 0.74 18.36
C LEU A 83 -23.40 1.33 17.26
N VAL A 84 -23.31 0.85 16.02
CA VAL A 84 -24.06 1.41 14.90
C VAL A 84 -25.08 0.42 14.36
N LEU A 85 -24.67 -0.83 14.12
CA LEU A 85 -25.51 -1.79 13.42
C LEU A 85 -26.48 -2.53 14.35
N LEU A 86 -26.07 -2.81 15.59
CA LEU A 86 -26.89 -3.53 16.57
C LEU A 86 -27.55 -2.62 17.62
N ALA A 87 -27.03 -1.41 17.83
CA ALA A 87 -27.54 -0.48 18.83
C ALA A 87 -28.99 0.01 18.61
N ARG A 88 -29.60 -0.25 17.45
CA ARG A 88 -31.00 0.08 17.13
C ARG A 88 -31.98 -1.08 17.26
N ASN A 89 -31.50 -2.28 17.63
CA ASN A 89 -32.33 -3.48 17.79
C ASN A 89 -32.61 -3.83 19.27
N VAL A 90 -32.37 -2.89 20.19
CA VAL A 90 -32.73 -2.92 21.62
C VAL A 90 -33.46 -1.62 21.95
#